data_AF-A0A093JGU3-F1
#
_entry.id   AF-A0A093JGU3-F1
#
_cell.length_a   1.000
_cell.length_b   1.000
_cell.length_c   1.000
_cell.angle_alpha   90.00
_cell.angle_beta   90.00
_cell.angle_gamma   90.00
#
_symmetry.space_group_name_H-M   'P 1'
#
loop_
_entity.id
_entity.type
_entity.pdbx_description
1 polymer ?
#
loop_
_entity_poly.entity_id
_entity_poly.type
_entity_poly.pdbx_seq_one_letter_code
_entity_poly.pdbx_strand_id
1 'polypeptide(L)'
;AVTINCRDTKDEKQIQEEDNSFYQKIKQQTKPIIANDIPDSYGNIEPALEPVWALAVVGSSYIMWEKSTENLGYSMAQVKSVKQWIRKDDSIEFDYTVLLHEIPTQEMISCHMRVIWLPGHPLKVKYFCASENQWFEEASGMGSGSAAGISHEKEENF
;
A
#
# COMPACT_ATOMS: atom_id res chain seq x y z
N ALA A 1 13.54 9.39 -14.96
CA ALA A 1 12.92 10.55 -14.30
C ALA A 1 11.62 10.88 -15.04
N VAL A 2 10.55 11.16 -14.30
CA VAL A 2 9.23 11.45 -14.87
C VAL A 2 8.90 12.92 -14.59
N THR A 3 8.51 13.67 -15.61
CA THR A 3 8.06 15.07 -15.49
C THR A 3 6.65 15.16 -16.04
N ILE A 4 5.72 15.60 -15.21
CA ILE A 4 4.31 15.76 -15.57
C ILE A 4 3.91 17.19 -15.22
N ASN A 5 3.14 17.83 -16.10
CA ASN A 5 2.56 19.14 -15.83
C ASN A 5 1.04 18.98 -15.72
N CYS A 6 0.51 19.19 -14.52
CA CYS A 6 -0.92 19.09 -14.22
C CYS A 6 -1.53 20.48 -14.03
N ARG A 7 -2.85 20.58 -14.22
CA ARG A 7 -3.64 21.73 -13.78
C ARG A 7 -4.70 21.22 -12.81
N ASP A 8 -4.75 21.80 -11.62
CA ASP A 8 -5.75 21.42 -10.63
C ASP A 8 -7.16 21.79 -11.13
N THR A 9 -8.08 20.85 -10.96
CA THR A 9 -9.49 21.01 -11.32
C THR A 9 -10.36 21.41 -10.14
N LYS A 10 -9.84 21.28 -8.91
CA LYS A 10 -10.46 21.69 -7.64
C LYS A 10 -9.70 22.87 -7.04
N ASP A 11 -10.41 23.65 -6.22
CA ASP A 11 -9.79 24.71 -5.41
C ASP A 11 -8.90 24.11 -4.33
N GLU A 12 -7.71 24.67 -4.14
CA GLU A 12 -6.71 24.19 -3.16
C GLU A 12 -7.27 24.19 -1.73
N LYS A 13 -8.10 25.17 -1.36
CA LYS A 13 -8.71 25.22 -0.02
C LYS A 13 -9.69 24.08 0.17
N GLN A 14 -10.44 23.73 -0.87
CA GLN A 14 -11.39 22.62 -0.80
C GLN A 14 -10.66 21.29 -0.58
N ILE A 15 -9.54 21.05 -1.29
CA ILE A 15 -8.71 19.85 -1.08
C ILE A 15 -8.21 19.81 0.36
N GLN A 16 -7.69 20.93 0.87
CA GLN A 16 -7.16 21.01 2.22
C GLN A 16 -8.23 20.81 3.30
N GLU A 17 -9.46 21.29 3.07
CA GLU A 17 -10.60 21.05 3.96
C GLU A 17 -11.04 19.58 3.96
N GLU A 18 -11.12 18.93 2.80
CA GLU A 18 -11.44 17.51 2.64
C GLU A 18 -10.40 16.63 3.35
N ASP A 19 -9.11 16.88 3.11
CA ASP A 19 -7.99 16.16 3.75
C ASP A 19 -7.97 16.36 5.28
N ASN A 20 -8.18 17.59 5.75
CA ASN A 20 -8.21 17.88 7.18
C ASN A 20 -9.41 17.23 7.87
N SER A 21 -10.58 17.21 7.24
CA SER A 21 -11.77 16.53 7.76
C SER A 21 -11.52 15.03 7.96
N PHE A 22 -10.91 14.39 6.96
CA PHE A 22 -10.51 12.99 7.04
C PHE A 22 -9.48 12.74 8.13
N TYR A 23 -8.42 13.57 8.19
CA TYR A 23 -7.38 13.49 9.21
C TYR A 23 -7.97 13.58 10.63
N GLN A 24 -8.82 14.58 10.90
CA GLN A 24 -9.46 14.75 12.21
C GLN A 24 -10.35 13.56 12.57
N LYS A 25 -11.10 13.02 11.60
CA LYS A 25 -11.95 11.83 11.81
C LYS A 25 -11.12 10.62 12.26
N ILE A 26 -9.97 10.36 11.63
CA ILE A 26 -9.09 9.27 12.05
C ILE A 26 -8.47 9.55 13.42
N LYS A 27 -7.98 10.76 13.68
CA LYS A 27 -7.34 11.08 14.96
C LYS A 27 -8.28 10.97 16.16
N GLN A 28 -9.58 11.16 15.96
CA GLN A 28 -10.60 11.02 16.99
C GLN A 28 -11.02 9.56 17.24
N GLN A 29 -10.66 8.62 16.37
CA GLN A 29 -10.99 7.22 16.56
C GLN A 29 -10.17 6.60 17.70
N THR A 30 -10.87 5.87 18.57
CA THR A 30 -10.27 5.16 19.71
C THR A 30 -9.83 3.75 19.37
N LYS A 31 -10.33 3.20 18.26
CA LYS A 31 -10.01 1.86 17.76
C LYS A 31 -9.29 1.99 16.42
N PRO A 32 -8.25 1.17 16.17
CA PRO A 32 -7.60 1.16 14.88
C PRO A 32 -8.56 0.70 13.79
N ILE A 33 -8.50 1.33 12.63
CA ILE A 33 -9.18 0.85 11.42
C ILE A 33 -8.56 -0.47 11.01
N ILE A 34 -9.40 -1.49 10.84
CA ILE A 34 -9.02 -2.81 10.33
C ILE A 34 -10.06 -3.19 9.29
N ALA A 35 -9.62 -3.53 8.08
CA ALA A 35 -10.49 -3.94 7.00
C ALA A 35 -9.75 -4.87 6.03
N ASN A 36 -10.50 -5.67 5.29
CA ASN A 36 -9.97 -6.64 4.33
C ASN A 36 -10.75 -6.56 3.02
N ASP A 37 -10.14 -7.04 1.95
CA ASP A 37 -10.75 -7.20 0.62
C ASP A 37 -11.48 -5.93 0.14
N ILE A 38 -10.72 -4.85 -0.10
CA ILE A 38 -11.23 -3.56 -0.60
C ILE A 38 -10.68 -3.27 -2.00
N PRO A 39 -11.51 -3.16 -3.05
CA PRO A 39 -12.94 -3.43 -3.07
C PRO A 39 -13.25 -4.92 -2.81
N ASP A 40 -14.50 -5.22 -2.49
CA ASP A 40 -14.98 -6.60 -2.37
C ASP A 40 -14.98 -7.32 -3.73
N SER A 41 -15.37 -8.59 -3.75
CA SER A 41 -15.43 -9.40 -4.98
C SER A 41 -16.38 -8.87 -6.06
N TYR A 42 -17.25 -7.93 -5.72
CA TYR A 42 -18.20 -7.29 -6.63
C TYR A 42 -17.78 -5.88 -7.02
N GLY A 43 -16.62 -5.40 -6.54
CA GLY A 43 -16.13 -4.06 -6.81
C GLY A 43 -16.69 -2.99 -5.86
N ASN A 44 -17.37 -3.36 -4.78
CA ASN A 44 -17.91 -2.39 -3.83
C ASN A 44 -16.86 -1.94 -2.82
N ILE A 45 -16.91 -0.66 -2.45
CA ILE A 45 -16.13 -0.06 -1.37
C ILE A 45 -17.11 0.58 -0.39
N GLU A 46 -17.01 0.25 0.90
CA GLU A 46 -17.79 0.95 1.91
C GLU A 46 -17.38 2.43 1.93
N PRO A 47 -18.31 3.41 1.90
CA PRO A 47 -17.95 4.83 1.86
C PRO A 47 -17.03 5.28 3.00
N ALA A 48 -17.10 4.61 4.15
CA ALA A 48 -16.21 4.89 5.28
C ALA A 48 -14.74 4.49 5.03
N LEU A 49 -14.50 3.53 4.13
CA LEU A 49 -13.18 2.99 3.77
C LEU A 49 -12.62 3.60 2.48
N GLU A 50 -13.40 4.38 1.74
CA GLU A 50 -12.95 5.02 0.50
C GLU A 50 -11.67 5.85 0.67
N PRO A 51 -11.50 6.69 1.71
CA PRO A 51 -10.24 7.41 1.92
C PRO A 51 -9.05 6.49 2.26
N VAL A 52 -9.31 5.38 2.96
CA VAL A 52 -8.27 4.39 3.31
C VAL A 52 -7.82 3.63 2.07
N TRP A 53 -8.75 3.30 1.17
CA TRP A 53 -8.46 2.73 -0.14
C TRP A 53 -7.73 3.74 -1.04
N ALA A 54 -8.12 5.02 -1.04
CA ALA A 54 -7.44 6.06 -1.81
C ALA A 54 -5.97 6.23 -1.37
N LEU A 55 -5.68 6.20 -0.05
CA LEU A 55 -4.31 6.17 0.44
C LEU A 55 -3.53 4.94 -0.05
N ALA A 56 -4.18 3.78 -0.13
CA ALA A 56 -3.57 2.57 -0.69
C ALA A 56 -3.29 2.71 -2.20
N VAL A 57 -4.18 3.36 -2.96
CA VAL A 57 -3.98 3.67 -4.39
C VAL A 57 -2.76 4.56 -4.57
N VAL A 58 -2.66 5.66 -3.81
CA VAL A 58 -1.51 6.58 -3.88
C VAL A 58 -0.22 5.86 -3.48
N GLY A 59 -0.22 5.11 -2.38
CA GLY A 59 0.94 4.32 -1.96
C GLY A 59 1.35 3.28 -3.00
N SER A 60 0.39 2.53 -3.55
CA SER A 60 0.64 1.53 -4.59
C SER A 60 1.16 2.16 -5.87
N SER A 61 0.72 3.37 -6.23
CA SER A 61 1.23 4.08 -7.40
C SER A 61 2.73 4.32 -7.35
N TYR A 62 3.29 4.54 -6.14
CA TYR A 62 4.73 4.66 -5.95
C TYR A 62 5.44 3.33 -6.26
N ILE A 63 4.91 2.21 -5.75
CA ILE A 63 5.42 0.86 -6.03
C ILE A 63 5.38 0.58 -7.53
N MET A 64 4.23 0.83 -8.16
CA MET A 64 4.02 0.60 -9.59
C MET A 64 4.99 1.45 -10.42
N TRP A 65 5.20 2.71 -10.05
CA TRP A 65 6.16 3.58 -10.72
C TRP A 65 7.60 3.07 -10.64
N GLU A 66 8.05 2.60 -9.48
CA GLU A 66 9.41 2.07 -9.30
C GLU A 66 9.63 0.73 -10.02
N LYS A 67 8.59 -0.10 -10.17
CA LYS A 67 8.69 -1.45 -10.75
C LYS A 67 8.40 -1.50 -12.26
N SER A 68 7.67 -0.53 -12.81
CA SER A 68 7.26 -0.55 -14.21
C SER A 68 8.46 -0.46 -15.17
N THR A 69 8.34 -1.13 -16.31
CA THR A 69 9.28 -1.01 -17.44
C THR A 69 8.49 -0.73 -18.72
N GLU A 70 9.16 -0.56 -19.86
CA GLU A 70 8.48 -0.28 -21.13
C GLU A 70 7.44 -1.34 -21.52
N ASN A 71 7.65 -2.60 -21.11
CA ASN A 71 6.78 -3.73 -21.46
C ASN A 71 6.02 -4.30 -20.25
N LEU A 72 6.15 -3.68 -19.08
CA LEU A 72 5.61 -4.19 -17.82
C LEU A 72 4.91 -3.06 -17.08
N GLY A 73 3.59 -3.21 -16.93
CA GLY A 73 2.75 -2.28 -16.20
C GLY A 73 2.07 -2.97 -15.03
N TYR A 74 1.57 -2.17 -14.10
CA TYR A 74 0.87 -2.65 -12.91
C TYR A 74 -0.42 -1.87 -12.71
N SER A 75 -1.42 -2.51 -12.12
CA SER A 75 -2.60 -1.84 -11.56
C SER A 75 -2.89 -2.40 -10.17
N MET A 76 -3.38 -1.56 -9.25
CA MET A 76 -3.80 -2.04 -7.94
C MET A 76 -5.16 -2.73 -8.09
N ALA A 77 -5.21 -4.04 -7.87
CA ALA A 77 -6.44 -4.80 -7.98
C ALA A 77 -7.26 -4.73 -6.69
N GLN A 78 -6.59 -4.87 -5.54
CA GLN A 78 -7.27 -4.97 -4.26
C GLN A 78 -6.34 -4.65 -3.09
N VAL A 79 -6.89 -4.08 -2.03
CA VAL A 79 -6.31 -4.12 -0.69
C VAL A 79 -6.78 -5.41 -0.03
N LYS A 80 -5.88 -6.38 0.14
CA LYS A 80 -6.19 -7.65 0.81
C LYS A 80 -6.45 -7.46 2.29
N SER A 81 -5.61 -6.66 2.95
CA SER A 81 -5.80 -6.29 4.35
C SER A 81 -5.21 -4.92 4.61
N VAL A 82 -5.81 -4.18 5.53
CA VAL A 82 -5.30 -2.93 6.08
C VAL A 82 -5.47 -2.90 7.58
N LYS A 83 -4.44 -2.42 8.27
CA LYS A 83 -4.48 -2.15 9.71
C LYS A 83 -3.84 -0.79 9.99
N GLN A 84 -4.57 0.05 10.71
CA GLN A 84 -4.03 1.28 11.24
C GLN A 84 -3.12 1.00 12.44
N TRP A 85 -1.96 1.65 12.45
CA TRP A 85 -1.06 1.67 13.61
C TRP A 85 -1.34 2.91 14.45
N ILE A 86 -1.69 2.70 15.73
CA ILE A 86 -1.93 3.82 16.65
C ILE A 86 -0.59 4.44 17.02
N ARG A 87 -0.42 5.71 16.66
CA ARG A 87 0.79 6.49 16.92
C ARG A 87 0.54 7.57 17.98
N LYS A 88 1.62 7.96 18.65
CA LYS A 88 1.63 9.07 19.62
C LYS A 88 1.88 10.42 18.95
N ASP A 89 2.46 10.42 17.75
CA ASP A 89 2.70 11.63 16.98
C ASP A 89 1.46 12.03 16.15
N ASP A 90 1.61 13.10 15.36
CA ASP A 90 0.54 13.63 14.52
C ASP A 90 0.38 12.87 13.19
N SER A 91 1.25 11.90 12.89
CA SER A 91 1.13 11.16 11.64
C SER A 91 0.10 10.03 11.75
N ILE A 92 -0.56 9.75 10.65
CA ILE A 92 -1.39 8.57 10.48
C ILE A 92 -0.55 7.50 9.81
N GLU A 93 -0.64 6.28 10.30
CA GLU A 93 0.08 5.15 9.73
C GLU A 93 -0.83 3.95 9.49
N PHE A 94 -0.64 3.35 8.33
CA PHE A 94 -1.31 2.15 7.91
C PHE A 94 -0.30 1.12 7.42
N ASP A 95 -0.60 -0.13 7.74
CA ASP A 95 0.06 -1.31 7.22
C ASP A 95 -0.92 -2.03 6.32
N TYR A 96 -0.56 -2.10 5.04
CA TYR A 96 -1.35 -2.65 3.97
C TYR A 96 -0.73 -3.94 3.44
N THR A 97 -1.58 -4.86 3.02
CA THR A 97 -1.26 -5.88 2.03
C THR A 97 -2.10 -5.58 0.81
N VAL A 98 -1.47 -5.22 -0.30
CA VAL A 98 -2.12 -4.92 -1.58
C VAL A 98 -1.79 -5.98 -2.61
N LEU A 99 -2.71 -6.23 -3.52
CA LEU A 99 -2.45 -7.02 -4.71
C LEU A 99 -2.31 -6.11 -5.92
N LEU A 100 -1.17 -6.24 -6.59
CA LEU A 100 -0.90 -5.60 -7.86
C LEU A 100 -1.11 -6.63 -8.98
N HIS A 101 -1.90 -6.26 -9.98
CA HIS A 101 -2.05 -7.02 -11.20
C HIS A 101 -0.97 -6.57 -12.19
N GLU A 102 -0.04 -7.47 -12.50
CA GLU A 102 1.02 -7.26 -13.47
C GLU A 102 0.53 -7.56 -14.90
N ILE A 103 0.79 -6.63 -15.82
CA ILE A 103 0.36 -6.69 -17.21
C ILE A 103 1.62 -6.63 -18.09
N PRO A 104 1.80 -7.55 -19.05
CA PRO A 104 0.80 -8.48 -19.59
C PRO A 104 0.75 -9.87 -18.93
N THR A 105 1.62 -10.20 -17.98
CA THR A 105 1.77 -11.56 -17.42
C THR A 105 0.49 -12.11 -16.77
N GLN A 106 -0.43 -11.24 -16.35
CA GLN A 106 -1.64 -11.57 -15.59
C GLN A 106 -1.35 -12.14 -14.20
N GLU A 107 -0.14 -11.90 -13.68
CA GLU A 107 0.23 -12.33 -12.33
C GLU A 107 -0.33 -11.36 -11.28
N MET A 108 -0.73 -11.93 -10.13
CA MET A 108 -1.13 -11.18 -8.95
C MET A 108 0.03 -11.16 -7.96
N ILE A 109 0.60 -9.98 -7.73
CA ILE A 109 1.75 -9.80 -6.85
C ILE A 109 1.28 -9.23 -5.53
N SER A 110 1.61 -9.91 -4.44
CA SER A 110 1.31 -9.44 -3.10
C SER A 110 2.42 -8.52 -2.60
N CYS A 111 2.06 -7.28 -2.27
CA CYS A 111 2.96 -6.31 -1.70
C CYS A 111 2.49 -5.88 -0.32
N HIS A 112 3.38 -5.98 0.64
CA HIS A 112 3.20 -5.34 1.94
C HIS A 112 3.73 -3.92 1.88
N MET A 113 2.96 -2.98 2.40
CA MET A 113 3.24 -1.57 2.28
C MET A 113 2.88 -0.83 3.57
N ARG A 114 3.85 -0.13 4.15
CA ARG A 114 3.66 0.78 5.27
C ARG A 114 3.59 2.22 4.75
N VAL A 115 2.47 2.86 5.02
CA VAL A 115 2.17 4.23 4.57
C VAL A 115 2.10 5.14 5.78
N ILE A 116 2.86 6.24 5.76
CA ILE A 116 2.77 7.30 6.75
C ILE A 116 2.29 8.58 6.06
N TRP A 117 1.19 9.12 6.56
CA TRP A 117 0.51 10.28 6.00
C TRP A 117 0.31 11.38 7.04
N LEU A 118 0.49 12.61 6.59
CA LEU A 118 0.17 13.83 7.33
C LEU A 118 -0.32 14.86 6.29
N PRO A 119 -1.48 15.53 6.50
CA PRO A 119 -1.97 16.52 5.56
C PRO A 119 -0.91 17.59 5.21
N GLY A 120 -0.87 18.00 3.94
CA GLY A 120 0.09 18.97 3.43
C GLY A 120 1.54 18.47 3.31
N HIS A 121 1.81 17.20 3.60
CA HIS A 121 3.15 16.60 3.49
C HIS A 121 3.15 15.45 2.48
N PRO A 122 4.28 15.20 1.78
CA PRO A 122 4.41 14.04 0.92
C PRO A 122 4.16 12.73 1.66
N LEU A 123 3.42 11.82 1.02
CA LEU A 123 3.20 10.47 1.53
C LEU A 123 4.53 9.73 1.63
N LYS A 124 4.81 9.11 2.77
CA LYS A 124 5.98 8.24 2.92
C LYS A 124 5.55 6.79 2.77
N VAL A 125 6.23 6.07 1.89
CA VAL A 125 5.90 4.69 1.54
C VAL A 125 7.15 3.84 1.74
N LYS A 126 7.00 2.73 2.48
CA LYS A 126 7.96 1.62 2.50
C LYS A 126 7.22 0.36 2.08
N TYR A 127 7.83 -0.47 1.24
CA TYR A 127 7.16 -1.68 0.76
C TYR A 127 8.13 -2.83 0.52
N PHE A 128 7.57 -4.03 0.50
CA PHE A 128 8.19 -5.23 -0.05
C PHE A 128 7.14 -6.02 -0.83
N CYS A 129 7.54 -6.66 -1.93
CA CYS A 129 6.65 -7.48 -2.73
C CYS A 129 7.20 -8.90 -2.78
N ALA A 130 6.38 -9.87 -2.43
CA ALA A 130 6.66 -11.28 -2.62
C ALA A 130 5.92 -11.76 -3.87
N SER A 131 6.57 -12.57 -4.71
CA SER A 131 5.84 -13.39 -5.65
C SER A 131 5.17 -14.53 -4.86
N GLU A 132 3.94 -14.93 -5.22
CA GLU A 132 3.20 -15.98 -4.49
C GLU A 132 4.00 -17.29 -4.34
N ASN A 133 4.96 -17.52 -5.24
CA ASN A 133 5.88 -18.66 -5.23
C ASN A 133 6.83 -18.67 -4.01
N GLN A 134 7.09 -17.54 -3.36
CA GLN A 134 7.96 -17.49 -2.16
C GLN A 134 7.24 -17.85 -0.86
N TRP A 135 5.93 -17.60 -0.77
CA TRP A 135 5.18 -17.85 0.47
C TRP A 135 4.93 -19.35 0.73
N PHE A 136 4.83 -20.16 -0.32
CA PHE A 136 4.64 -21.62 -0.19
C PHE A 136 5.92 -22.38 0.23
N GLU A 137 7.11 -21.83 -0.01
CA GLU A 137 8.37 -22.49 0.39
C GLU A 137 8.77 -22.20 1.84
N GLU A 138 8.43 -21.04 2.41
CA GLU A 138 8.77 -20.74 3.81
C GLU A 138 7.83 -21.43 4.83
N ALA A 139 6.61 -21.81 4.42
CA ALA A 139 5.65 -22.51 5.28
C ALA A 139 5.79 -24.05 5.26
N SER A 140 6.62 -24.60 4.37
CA SER A 140 6.87 -26.05 4.26
C SER A 140 8.27 -26.41 4.75
N GLY A 141 8.55 -26.08 6.00
CA GLY A 141 9.71 -26.60 6.72
C GLY A 141 9.68 -28.13 6.84
N MET A 142 10.15 -28.83 5.81
CA MET A 142 10.58 -30.22 5.92
C MET A 142 11.85 -30.42 5.09
N GLY A 143 12.92 -30.76 5.80
CA GLY A 143 14.29 -30.55 5.35
C GLY A 143 14.72 -31.33 4.12
N SER A 144 15.62 -30.71 3.36
CA SER A 144 16.66 -31.40 2.63
C SER A 144 17.87 -30.47 2.53
N GLY A 145 18.98 -30.88 3.12
CA GLY A 145 20.20 -30.10 3.16
C GLY A 145 20.79 -29.90 1.77
N SER A 146 21.15 -28.67 1.43
CA SER A 146 22.18 -28.36 0.44
C SER A 146 22.78 -27.00 0.75
N ALA A 147 24.09 -27.00 0.98
CA ALA A 147 24.87 -25.80 1.25
C ALA A 147 25.09 -25.04 -0.06
N ALA A 148 24.44 -23.88 -0.20
CA ALA A 148 24.85 -22.84 -1.14
C ALA A 148 24.38 -21.45 -0.64
N GLY A 149 25.35 -20.65 -0.19
CA GLY A 149 25.34 -19.18 -0.23
C GLY A 149 24.12 -18.43 0.29
N ILE A 150 24.03 -18.28 1.62
CA ILE A 150 23.13 -17.32 2.25
C ILE A 150 23.73 -15.91 2.09
N SER A 151 23.15 -15.08 1.22
CA SER A 151 23.30 -13.62 1.28
C SER A 151 22.09 -13.05 2.02
N HIS A 152 22.18 -12.99 3.36
CA HIS A 152 21.31 -12.17 4.18
C HIS A 152 21.64 -10.69 3.93
N GLU A 153 20.84 -10.00 3.13
CA GLU A 153 20.69 -8.55 3.30
C GLU A 153 19.70 -8.30 4.44
N LYS A 154 20.30 -8.34 5.63
CA LYS A 154 20.01 -7.58 6.84
C LYS A 154 18.74 -6.70 6.77
N GLU A 155 17.69 -7.24 7.37
CA GLU A 155 16.79 -6.57 8.30
C GLU A 155 17.21 -5.13 8.69
N GLU A 156 16.60 -4.13 8.06
CA GLU A 156 16.62 -2.75 8.54
C GLU A 156 15.22 -2.35 9.03
N ASN A 157 15.00 -2.58 10.32
CA ASN A 157 14.11 -1.83 11.22
C ASN A 157 12.64 -1.65 10.78
N PHE A 158 11.80 -2.59 11.21
CA PHE A 158 10.39 -2.35 11.48
C PHE A 158 10.18 -1.44 12.71
#